data_AF-H7GIV4-F1
#
_entry.id   AF-H7GIV4-F1
#
_cell.length_a   1.000
_cell.length_b   1.000
_cell.length_c   1.000
_cell.angle_alpha   90.00
_cell.angle_beta   90.00
_cell.angle_gamma   90.00
#
_symmetry.space_group_name_H-M   'P 1'
#
loop_
_entity.id
_entity.type
_entity.pdbx_description
1 polymer ?
#
loop_
_entity_poly.entity_id
_entity_poly.type
_entity_poly.pdbx_seq_one_letter_code
_entity_poly.pdbx_strand_id
1 'polypeptide(L)'
;MDLLRASLSGVFLGLLFHRLGLPGGAVVGAMLGTGLAQLLTSPAPTPRGLDLAVQLAAGVLVGLSFRKELLSPKLLPYALLAALAFLALALLLAFLLARPLDQPPKALLFALAPGGSRAWGP
;
A
#
# COMPACT_ATOMS: atom_id res chain seq x y z
N MET A 1 20.61 -10.24 -8.20
CA MET A 1 19.80 -10.61 -9.38
C MET A 1 18.30 -10.65 -9.03
N ASP A 2 17.97 -11.00 -7.80
CA ASP A 2 16.59 -11.20 -7.33
C ASP A 2 15.80 -9.88 -7.21
N LEU A 3 16.46 -8.81 -6.75
CA LEU A 3 15.86 -7.47 -6.73
C LEU A 3 15.41 -7.03 -8.13
N LEU A 4 16.25 -7.23 -9.15
CA LEU A 4 15.93 -6.87 -10.52
C LEU A 4 14.70 -7.64 -11.01
N ARG A 5 14.63 -8.96 -10.74
CA ARG A 5 13.50 -9.80 -11.15
C ARG A 5 12.20 -9.36 -10.47
N ALA A 6 12.22 -9.13 -9.16
CA ALA A 6 11.07 -8.66 -8.41
C ALA A 6 10.62 -7.26 -8.88
N SER A 7 11.56 -6.35 -9.13
CA SER A 7 11.24 -5.03 -9.67
C SER A 7 10.63 -5.11 -11.08
N LEU A 8 11.16 -5.96 -11.96
CA LEU A 8 10.64 -6.14 -13.31
C LEU A 8 9.23 -6.75 -13.30
N SER A 9 8.97 -7.75 -12.46
CA SER A 9 7.63 -8.33 -12.33
C SER A 9 6.63 -7.31 -11.78
N GLY A 10 7.05 -6.51 -10.79
CA GLY A 10 6.26 -5.39 -10.27
C GLY A 10 5.92 -4.37 -11.34
N VAL A 11 6.92 -3.87 -12.07
CA VAL A 11 6.70 -2.89 -13.15
C VAL A 11 5.77 -3.47 -14.23
N PHE A 12 5.97 -4.72 -14.64
CA PHE A 12 5.14 -5.37 -15.65
C PHE A 12 3.67 -5.46 -15.22
N LEU A 13 3.37 -6.02 -14.04
CA LEU A 13 1.98 -6.14 -13.57
C LEU A 13 1.37 -4.78 -13.23
N GLY A 14 2.16 -3.83 -12.71
CA GLY A 14 1.72 -2.47 -12.45
C GLY A 14 1.27 -1.77 -13.73
N LEU A 15 2.08 -1.82 -14.80
CA LEU A 15 1.70 -1.24 -16.09
C LEU A 15 0.50 -1.96 -16.71
N LEU A 16 0.42 -3.28 -16.58
CA LEU A 16 -0.72 -4.07 -17.05
C LEU A 16 -2.02 -3.62 -16.35
N PHE A 17 -2.03 -3.57 -15.02
CA PHE A 17 -3.22 -3.20 -14.24
C PHE A 17 -3.61 -1.73 -14.44
N HIS A 18 -2.62 -0.86 -14.66
CA HIS A 18 -2.86 0.52 -15.06
C HIS A 18 -3.55 0.60 -16.43
N ARG A 19 -3.09 -0.19 -17.43
CA ARG A 19 -3.71 -0.27 -18.76
C ARG A 19 -5.13 -0.82 -18.73
N LEU A 20 -5.44 -1.68 -17.76
CA LEU A 20 -6.79 -2.22 -17.54
C LEU A 20 -7.76 -1.22 -16.89
N GLY A 21 -7.31 -0.01 -16.55
CA GLY A 21 -8.18 1.03 -15.98
C GLY A 21 -8.60 0.77 -14.53
N LEU A 22 -7.91 -0.13 -13.83
CA LEU A 22 -8.21 -0.43 -12.44
C LEU A 22 -7.86 0.76 -11.53
N PRO A 23 -8.75 1.19 -10.61
CA PRO A 23 -8.44 2.22 -9.63
C PRO A 23 -7.21 1.84 -8.81
N GLY A 24 -6.18 2.69 -8.80
CA GLY A 24 -4.90 2.37 -8.16
C GLY A 24 -4.13 1.19 -8.79
N GLY A 25 -4.48 0.80 -10.02
CA GLY A 25 -3.99 -0.41 -10.68
C GLY A 25 -2.46 -0.50 -10.77
N ALA A 26 -1.77 0.63 -10.98
CA ALA A 26 -0.31 0.66 -10.98
C ALA A 26 0.30 0.16 -9.66
N VAL A 27 -0.24 0.59 -8.52
CA VAL A 27 0.23 0.21 -7.19
C VAL A 27 -0.17 -1.24 -6.89
N VAL A 28 -1.44 -1.59 -7.08
CA VAL A 28 -1.97 -2.93 -6.81
C VAL A 28 -1.26 -3.99 -7.66
N GLY A 29 -1.10 -3.73 -8.96
CA GLY A 29 -0.39 -4.62 -9.88
C GLY A 29 1.09 -4.76 -9.51
N ALA A 30 1.76 -3.67 -9.13
CA ALA A 30 3.16 -3.73 -8.71
C ALA A 30 3.36 -4.53 -7.42
N MET A 31 2.46 -4.40 -6.45
CA MET A 31 2.46 -5.21 -5.22
C MET A 31 2.24 -6.69 -5.53
N LEU A 32 1.28 -7.01 -6.41
CA LEU A 32 1.02 -8.40 -6.80
C LEU A 32 2.22 -9.00 -7.54
N GLY A 33 2.80 -8.27 -8.50
CA GLY A 33 3.94 -8.74 -9.30
C GLY A 33 5.19 -8.97 -8.45
N THR A 34 5.51 -8.05 -7.54
CA THR A 34 6.63 -8.22 -6.60
C THR A 34 6.34 -9.36 -5.62
N GLY A 35 5.14 -9.43 -5.04
CA GLY A 35 4.72 -10.49 -4.12
C GLY A 35 4.82 -11.88 -4.75
N LEU A 36 4.33 -12.07 -5.97
CA LEU A 36 4.45 -13.34 -6.70
C LEU A 36 5.91 -13.72 -6.97
N ALA A 37 6.75 -12.76 -7.38
CA ALA A 37 8.17 -13.04 -7.59
C ALA A 37 8.86 -13.45 -6.28
N GLN A 38 8.51 -12.83 -5.15
CA GLN A 38 9.06 -13.16 -3.83
C GLN A 38 8.59 -14.53 -3.32
N LEU A 39 7.39 -14.98 -3.71
CA LEU A 39 6.86 -16.30 -3.35
C LEU A 39 7.49 -17.43 -4.18
N LEU A 40 7.75 -17.16 -5.46
CA LEU A 40 8.26 -18.15 -6.41
C LEU A 40 9.79 -18.22 -6.44
N THR A 41 10.48 -17.22 -5.91
CA THR A 41 11.95 -17.13 -5.95
C THR A 41 12.51 -16.65 -4.61
N SER A 42 13.84 -16.53 -4.50
CA SER A 42 14.48 -16.06 -3.27
C SER A 42 14.03 -14.63 -2.94
N PRO A 43 13.66 -14.34 -1.67
CA PRO A 43 13.27 -13.01 -1.25
C PRO A 43 14.35 -11.98 -1.55
N ALA A 44 14.01 -10.97 -2.35
CA ALA A 44 14.85 -9.83 -2.62
C ALA A 44 14.91 -8.91 -1.39
N PRO A 45 16.12 -8.44 -1.01
CA PRO A 45 16.26 -7.49 0.07
C PRO A 45 15.74 -6.12 -0.38
N THR A 46 15.02 -5.44 0.50
CA THR A 46 14.64 -4.04 0.26
C THR A 46 15.85 -3.13 0.55
N PRO A 47 16.27 -2.27 -0.40
CA PRO A 47 17.39 -1.36 -0.19
C PRO A 47 17.18 -0.43 1.01
N ARG A 48 18.23 -0.19 1.80
CA ARG A 48 18.18 0.72 2.95
C ARG A 48 17.81 2.14 2.48
N GLY A 49 16.86 2.76 3.16
CA GLY A 49 16.39 4.12 2.86
C GLY A 49 15.37 4.23 1.70
N LEU A 50 15.12 3.15 0.95
CA LEU A 50 14.12 3.19 -0.14
C LEU A 50 12.71 3.45 0.39
N ASP A 51 12.34 2.80 1.51
CA ASP A 51 11.03 3.01 2.15
C ASP A 51 10.81 4.48 2.52
N LEU A 52 11.84 5.12 3.11
CA LEU A 52 11.79 6.54 3.46
C LEU A 52 11.66 7.41 2.20
N ALA A 53 12.45 7.15 1.17
CA ALA A 53 12.41 7.91 -0.08
C ALA A 53 11.02 7.82 -0.74
N VAL A 54 10.44 6.62 -0.79
CA VAL A 54 9.10 6.38 -1.35
C VAL A 54 8.02 7.04 -0.49
N GLN A 55 8.12 6.96 0.84
CA GLN A 55 7.17 7.62 1.75
C GLN A 55 7.20 9.14 1.61
N LEU A 56 8.39 9.74 1.51
CA LEU A 56 8.55 11.17 1.27
C LEU A 56 7.97 11.57 -0.09
N ALA A 57 8.28 10.82 -1.16
CA ALA A 57 7.74 11.08 -2.49
C ALA A 57 6.21 10.95 -2.54
N ALA A 58 5.66 9.90 -1.92
CA ALA A 58 4.22 9.70 -1.83
C ALA A 58 3.54 10.81 -1.02
N GLY A 59 4.12 11.20 0.13
CA GLY A 59 3.62 12.29 0.96
C GLY A 59 3.63 13.63 0.23
N VAL A 60 4.70 13.95 -0.51
CA VAL A 60 4.75 15.15 -1.36
C VAL A 60 3.70 15.09 -2.46
N LEU A 61 3.54 13.97 -3.16
CA LEU A 61 2.54 13.81 -4.22
C LEU A 61 1.11 13.98 -3.69
N VAL A 62 0.78 13.35 -2.57
CA VAL A 62 -0.51 13.52 -1.88
C VAL A 62 -0.67 14.97 -1.43
N GLY A 63 0.38 15.58 -0.87
CA GLY A 63 0.43 16.99 -0.49
C GLY A 63 0.10 17.95 -1.64
N LEU A 64 0.70 17.71 -2.81
CA LEU A 64 0.46 18.50 -4.03
C LEU A 64 -0.95 18.31 -4.61
N SER A 65 -1.65 17.23 -4.24
CA SER A 65 -3.03 17.00 -4.66
C SER A 65 -4.03 17.90 -3.94
N PHE A 66 -3.66 18.48 -2.78
CA PHE A 66 -4.52 19.41 -2.07
C PHE A 66 -4.65 20.72 -2.84
N ARG A 67 -5.89 21.06 -3.18
CA ARG A 67 -6.27 22.33 -3.81
C ARG A 67 -6.97 23.19 -2.78
N LYS A 68 -6.70 24.50 -2.75
CA LYS A 68 -7.31 25.43 -1.78
C LYS A 68 -8.84 25.42 -1.88
N GLU A 69 -9.35 25.20 -3.09
CA GLU A 69 -10.76 25.11 -3.43
C GLU A 69 -11.43 23.87 -2.81
N LEU A 70 -10.66 22.80 -2.58
CA LEU A 70 -11.10 21.56 -1.92
C LEU A 70 -10.98 21.64 -0.39
N LEU A 71 -10.26 22.63 0.14
CA LEU A 71 -10.08 22.86 1.58
C LEU A 71 -11.23 23.70 2.16
N SER A 72 -12.46 23.36 1.81
CA SER A 72 -13.63 23.95 2.46
C SER A 72 -13.79 23.35 3.86
N PRO A 73 -13.93 24.16 4.93
CA PRO A 73 -14.24 23.65 6.27
C PRO A 73 -15.49 22.77 6.31
N LYS A 74 -16.42 22.97 5.36
CA LYS A 74 -17.63 22.15 5.20
C LYS A 74 -17.32 20.71 4.76
N LEU A 75 -16.20 20.48 4.08
CA LEU A 75 -15.76 19.16 3.60
C LEU A 75 -14.99 18.38 4.67
N LEU A 76 -14.44 19.06 5.67
CA LEU A 76 -13.69 18.46 6.78
C LEU A 76 -14.44 17.32 7.49
N PRO A 77 -15.72 17.44 7.89
CA PRO A 77 -16.44 16.33 8.53
C PRO A 77 -16.58 15.11 7.61
N TYR A 78 -16.75 15.31 6.29
CA TYR A 78 -16.85 14.21 5.33
C TYR A 78 -15.49 13.54 5.09
N ALA A 79 -14.41 14.32 5.01
CA ALA A 79 -13.06 13.79 4.91
C ALA A 79 -12.68 12.98 6.15
N LEU A 80 -13.02 13.47 7.34
CA LEU A 80 -12.82 12.76 8.60
C LEU A 80 -13.67 11.49 8.66
N LEU A 81 -14.94 11.56 8.26
CA LEU A 81 -15.82 10.39 8.20
C LEU A 81 -15.28 9.33 7.24
N ALA A 82 -14.80 9.73 6.06
CA ALA A 82 -14.19 8.81 5.10
C ALA A 82 -12.93 8.16 5.68
N ALA A 83 -12.05 8.94 6.32
CA ALA A 83 -10.85 8.42 6.97
C ALA A 83 -11.19 7.42 8.09
N LEU A 84 -12.16 7.75 8.94
CA LEU A 84 -12.64 6.85 9.99
C LEU A 84 -13.32 5.59 9.43
N ALA A 85 -14.08 5.71 8.34
CA ALA A 85 -14.69 4.56 7.67
C ALA A 85 -13.65 3.62 7.08
N PHE A 86 -12.61 4.15 6.42
CA PHE A 86 -11.49 3.35 5.93
C PHE A 86 -10.72 2.67 7.07
N LEU A 87 -10.47 3.39 8.17
CA LEU A 87 -9.83 2.83 9.35
C LEU A 87 -10.67 1.72 9.99
N ALA A 88 -11.98 1.94 10.15
CA ALA A 88 -12.90 0.95 10.69
C ALA A 88 -12.99 -0.29 9.81
N LEU A 89 -13.01 -0.12 8.49
CA LEU A 89 -12.98 -1.23 7.53
C LEU A 89 -11.67 -2.03 7.65
N ALA A 90 -10.52 -1.36 7.74
CA ALA A 90 -9.23 -2.02 7.92
C ALA A 90 -9.17 -2.84 9.23
N LEU A 91 -9.66 -2.25 10.33
CA LEU A 91 -9.78 -2.94 11.63
C LEU A 91 -10.69 -4.15 11.53
N LEU A 92 -11.89 -3.97 10.96
CA LEU A 92 -12.86 -5.05 10.78
C LEU A 92 -12.25 -6.21 10.00
N LEU A 93 -11.62 -5.94 8.86
CA LEU A 93 -10.97 -6.97 8.05
C LEU A 93 -9.83 -7.67 8.80
N ALA A 94 -8.99 -6.92 9.52
CA ALA A 94 -7.91 -7.50 10.31
C ALA A 94 -8.43 -8.46 11.40
N PHE A 95 -9.53 -8.12 12.09
CA PHE A 95 -10.13 -9.01 13.08
C PHE A 95 -10.84 -10.22 12.46
N LEU A 96 -11.58 -10.02 11.37
CA LEU A 96 -12.27 -11.12 10.67
C LEU A 96 -11.29 -12.14 10.09
N LEU A 97 -10.15 -11.67 9.58
CA LEU A 97 -9.14 -12.52 8.94
C LEU A 97 -8.12 -13.10 9.94
N ALA A 98 -8.06 -12.61 11.18
CA ALA A 98 -7.10 -13.08 12.18
C ALA A 98 -7.22 -14.58 12.48
N ARG A 99 -8.45 -15.08 12.66
CA ARG A 99 -8.69 -16.50 12.96
C ARG A 99 -8.49 -17.40 11.75
N PRO A 100 -9.07 -17.11 10.56
CA PRO A 100 -8.87 -17.95 9.38
C PRO A 100 -7.42 -18.04 8.92
N LEU A 101 -6.61 -16.99 9.13
CA LEU A 101 -5.22 -16.93 8.66
C LEU A 101 -4.19 -17.28 9.74
N ASP A 102 -4.61 -17.52 10.99
CA ASP A 102 -3.73 -17.73 12.15
C ASP A 102 -2.65 -16.63 12.28
N GLN A 103 -3.05 -15.38 12.06
CA GLN A 103 -2.17 -14.21 12.11
C GLN A 103 -2.68 -13.20 13.14
N PRO A 104 -1.79 -12.54 13.89
CA PRO A 104 -2.22 -11.56 14.87
C PRO A 104 -2.84 -10.34 14.17
N PRO A 105 -3.95 -9.75 14.70
CA PRO A 105 -4.63 -8.62 14.05
C PRO A 105 -3.71 -7.44 13.72
N LYS A 106 -2.69 -7.19 14.56
CA LYS A 106 -1.66 -6.17 14.30
C LYS A 106 -0.92 -6.41 12.96
N ALA A 107 -0.54 -7.65 12.66
CA ALA A 107 0.19 -7.96 11.43
C ALA A 107 -0.73 -7.80 10.22
N LEU A 108 -2.00 -8.20 10.35
CA LEU A 108 -3.00 -8.04 9.30
C LEU A 108 -3.36 -6.57 9.06
N LEU A 109 -3.42 -5.73 10.08
CA LEU A 109 -3.62 -4.29 9.91
C LEU A 109 -2.54 -3.66 9.03
N PHE A 110 -1.27 -4.00 9.26
CA PHE A 110 -0.17 -3.51 8.43
C PHE A 110 -0.16 -4.16 7.04
N ALA A 111 -0.55 -5.43 6.92
CA ALA A 111 -0.65 -6.13 5.64
C ALA A 111 -1.79 -5.59 4.74
N LEU A 112 -2.88 -5.13 5.35
CA LEU A 112 -4.06 -4.58 4.68
C LEU A 112 -3.93 -3.08 4.36
N ALA A 113 -2.95 -2.38 4.95
CA ALA A 113 -2.73 -0.97 4.72
C ALA A 113 -1.94 -0.72 3.42
N PRO A 114 -2.52 -0.05 2.40
CA PRO A 114 -1.76 0.37 1.23
C PRO A 114 -0.78 1.48 1.64
N GLY A 115 0.52 1.17 1.63
CA GLY A 115 1.58 2.09 2.06
C GLY A 115 2.65 1.48 2.97
N GLY A 116 2.43 0.25 3.45
CA GLY A 116 3.43 -0.66 4.02
C GLY A 116 4.59 0.01 4.76
N SER A 117 4.34 0.52 5.97
CA SER A 117 5.46 0.74 6.88
C SER A 117 5.93 -0.61 7.39
N ARG A 118 7.24 -0.88 7.32
CA ARG A 118 7.88 -1.87 8.19
C ARG A 118 7.81 -1.34 9.62
N ALA A 119 6.64 -1.44 10.26
CA ALA A 119 6.49 -1.24 11.70
C ALA A 119 7.02 -2.44 12.50
N TRP A 120 7.54 -3.46 11.83
CA TRP A 120 8.52 -4.37 12.42
C TRP A 120 9.85 -3.61 12.51
N GLY A 121 10.07 -3.00 13.68
CA GLY A 121 11.44 -2.77 14.13
C GLY A 121 12.23 -4.09 14.22
N PRO A 122 13.55 -4.04 14.39
CA PRO A 122 14.34 -5.25 14.66
C PRO A 122 13.74 -6.09 15.80
#